data_AF-A0A8H3C879-F1
#
_entry.id   AF-A0A8H3C879-F1
#
_cell.length_a   1.000
_cell.length_b   1.000
_cell.length_c   1.000
_cell.angle_alpha   90.00
_cell.angle_beta   90.00
_cell.angle_gamma   90.00
#
_symmetry.space_group_name_H-M   'P 1'
#
loop_
_entity.id
_entity.type
_entity.pdbx_description
1 polymer ?
#
loop_
_entity_poly.entity_id
_entity_poly.type
_entity_poly.pdbx_seq_one_letter_code
_entity_poly.pdbx_strand_id
1 'polypeptide(L)'
;MPQLSVSSTEADWAKSGRLLFNKRLYPQAIFCFEKAGLLVERDIAAAYESRKQARLLQAAKSVDRAARRAAFASAASDFRGCAILSKGKQQTSCYLRAAECYLQAEDWKASAEAFYSANEFDLAARNFRRAGHFDEAVEVVKK
;
A
#
# COMPACT_ATOMS: atom_id res chain seq x y z
N MET A 1 3.63 22.60 43.97
CA MET A 1 4.40 22.21 42.77
C MET A 1 3.45 21.57 41.77
N PRO A 2 3.28 22.06 40.53
CA PRO A 2 2.47 21.33 39.57
C PRO A 2 3.33 20.31 38.81
N GLN A 3 3.14 19.04 39.16
CA GLN A 3 3.56 17.88 38.39
C GLN A 3 2.35 17.42 37.58
N LEU A 4 2.35 17.68 36.26
CA LEU A 4 1.44 17.00 35.33
C LEU A 4 2.16 16.81 33.99
N SER A 5 3.08 15.85 33.93
CA SER A 5 3.38 15.23 32.63
C SER A 5 2.16 14.38 32.26
N VAL A 6 1.18 14.98 31.58
CA VAL A 6 0.06 14.22 31.03
C VAL A 6 0.65 13.39 29.88
N SER A 7 0.96 12.12 30.14
CA SER A 7 1.38 11.20 29.11
C SER A 7 0.27 11.08 28.07
N SER A 8 0.59 11.24 26.79
CA SER A 8 -0.38 11.09 25.70
C SER A 8 -1.05 9.72 25.77
N THR A 9 -2.38 9.71 25.65
CA THR A 9 -3.17 8.48 25.61
C THR A 9 -3.03 7.79 24.25
N GLU A 10 -3.39 6.50 24.16
CA GLU A 10 -3.44 5.78 22.87
C GLU A 10 -4.32 6.51 21.84
N ALA A 11 -5.42 7.14 22.28
CA ALA A 11 -6.29 7.94 21.43
C ALA A 11 -5.60 9.21 20.88
N ASP A 12 -4.78 9.88 21.70
CA ASP A 12 -3.99 11.05 21.28
C ASP A 12 -2.91 10.65 20.27
N TRP A 13 -2.26 9.51 20.50
CA TRP A 13 -1.30 8.93 19.55
C TRP A 13 -1.98 8.56 18.23
N ALA A 14 -3.14 7.92 18.27
CA ALA A 14 -3.91 7.58 17.07
C ALA A 14 -4.32 8.82 16.26
N LYS A 15 -4.76 9.90 16.94
CA LYS A 15 -5.11 11.17 16.30
C LYS A 15 -3.90 11.82 15.65
N SER A 16 -2.77 11.86 16.35
CA SER A 16 -1.49 12.37 15.84
C SER A 16 -1.00 11.56 14.64
N GLY A 17 -1.07 10.22 14.72
CA GLY A 17 -0.69 9.32 13.64
C GLY A 17 -1.50 9.56 12.38
N ARG A 18 -2.82 9.68 12.48
CA ARG A 18 -3.69 10.02 11.33
C ARG A 18 -3.36 11.38 10.72
N LEU A 19 -3.08 12.39 11.56
CA LEU A 19 -2.68 13.72 11.07
C LEU A 19 -1.36 13.67 10.29
N LEU A 20 -0.35 12.99 10.84
CA LEU A 20 0.97 12.84 10.22
C LEU A 20 0.91 12.03 8.93
N PHE A 21 0.12 10.95 8.94
CA PHE A 21 -0.14 10.13 7.76
C PHE A 21 -0.75 10.95 6.62
N ASN A 22 -1.75 11.79 6.92
CA ASN A 22 -2.37 12.67 5.93
C ASN A 22 -1.39 13.72 5.37
N LYS A 23 -0.41 14.14 6.17
CA LYS A 23 0.71 15.00 5.75
C LYS A 23 1.83 14.24 5.02
N ARG A 24 1.68 12.93 4.79
CA ARG A 24 2.69 12.04 4.18
C ARG A 24 4.01 11.94 4.97
N LEU A 25 3.93 12.19 6.28
CA LEU A 25 5.01 12.03 7.24
C LEU A 25 4.93 10.60 7.81
N TYR A 26 5.15 9.62 6.93
CA TYR A 26 4.90 8.22 7.23
C TYR A 26 5.78 7.67 8.38
N PRO A 27 7.10 7.97 8.48
CA PRO A 27 7.90 7.49 9.60
C PRO A 27 7.37 7.94 10.96
N GLN A 28 6.91 9.19 11.06
CA GLN A 28 6.32 9.72 12.29
C GLN A 28 4.94 9.11 12.55
N ALA A 29 4.15 8.87 11.50
CA ALA A 29 2.86 8.21 11.62
C ALA A 29 3.00 6.75 12.12
N ILE A 30 3.98 5.99 11.61
CA ILE A 30 4.32 4.63 12.05
C ILE A 30 4.55 4.63 13.56
N PHE A 31 5.44 5.50 14.03
CA PHE A 31 5.72 5.63 15.47
C PHE A 31 4.46 5.93 16.28
N CYS A 32 3.62 6.87 15.84
CA CYS A 32 2.38 7.17 16.54
C CYS A 32 1.39 5.99 16.54
N PHE A 33 1.27 5.23 15.45
CA PHE A 33 0.39 4.06 15.40
C PHE A 33 0.90 2.91 16.27
N GLU A 34 2.21 2.71 16.37
CA GLU A 34 2.82 1.78 17.34
C GLU A 34 2.47 2.16 18.77
N LYS A 35 2.63 3.44 19.13
CA LYS A 35 2.28 3.95 20.47
C LYS A 35 0.78 3.85 20.79
N ALA A 36 -0.06 3.79 19.77
CA ALA A 36 -1.51 3.63 19.89
C ALA A 36 -1.99 2.16 19.81
N GLY A 37 -1.11 1.19 19.62
CA GLY A 37 -1.49 -0.22 19.43
C GLY A 37 -2.22 -0.49 18.10
N LEU A 38 -2.21 0.44 17.15
CA LEU A 38 -2.91 0.36 15.86
C LEU A 38 -2.01 -0.28 14.79
N LEU A 39 -1.81 -1.59 14.91
CA LEU A 39 -0.82 -2.33 14.09
C LEU A 39 -1.15 -2.31 12.59
N VAL A 40 -2.43 -2.39 12.21
CA VAL A 40 -2.83 -2.38 10.80
C VAL A 40 -2.53 -1.00 10.18
N GLU A 41 -2.85 0.09 10.87
CA GLU A 41 -2.55 1.45 10.44
C GLU A 41 -1.05 1.73 10.38
N ARG A 42 -0.28 1.19 11.33
CA ARG A 42 1.18 1.20 11.28
C ARG A 42 1.69 0.55 10.01
N ASP A 43 1.21 -0.66 9.69
CA ASP A 43 1.67 -1.42 8.53
C ASP A 43 1.27 -0.73 7.22
N ILE A 44 0.08 -0.13 7.17
CA ILE A 44 -0.33 0.70 6.04
C ILE A 44 0.62 1.89 5.89
N ALA A 45 0.96 2.60 6.98
CA ALA A 45 1.91 3.70 6.94
C ALA A 45 3.31 3.26 6.46
N ALA A 46 3.77 2.09 6.88
CA ALA A 46 5.02 1.49 6.40
C ALA A 46 4.96 1.20 4.89
N ALA A 47 3.88 0.60 4.38
CA ALA A 47 3.70 0.34 2.94
C ALA A 47 3.71 1.64 2.11
N TYR A 48 3.13 2.73 2.63
CA TYR A 48 3.19 4.05 1.99
C TYR A 48 4.62 4.62 1.99
N GLU A 49 5.40 4.42 3.04
CA GLU A 49 6.81 4.80 3.07
C GLU A 49 7.63 3.97 2.07
N SER A 50 7.46 2.64 2.02
CA SER A 50 8.09 1.76 1.02
C SER A 50 7.81 2.27 -0.40
N ARG A 51 6.56 2.62 -0.71
CA ARG A 51 6.18 3.19 -2.01
C ARG A 51 6.84 4.54 -2.27
N LYS A 52 6.92 5.41 -1.27
CA LYS A 52 7.58 6.72 -1.38
C LYS A 52 9.06 6.53 -1.73
N GLN A 53 9.75 5.60 -1.08
CA GLN A 53 11.14 5.26 -1.38
C GLN A 53 11.30 4.70 -2.80
N ALA A 54 10.42 3.78 -3.23
CA ALA A 54 10.42 3.27 -4.60
C ALA A 54 10.24 4.39 -5.65
N ARG A 55 9.39 5.39 -5.38
CA ARG A 55 9.21 6.57 -6.24
C ARG A 55 10.44 7.48 -6.29
N LEU A 56 11.14 7.64 -5.16
CA LEU A 56 12.40 8.39 -5.14
C LEU A 56 13.48 7.68 -5.99
N LEU A 57 13.57 6.35 -5.89
CA LEU A 57 14.45 5.54 -6.76
C LEU A 57 14.06 5.67 -8.24
N GLN A 58 12.77 5.81 -8.55
CA GLN A 58 12.31 6.06 -9.93
C GLN A 58 12.69 7.44 -10.47
N ALA A 59 12.69 8.46 -9.62
CA ALA A 59 13.14 9.80 -10.02
C ALA A 59 14.66 9.88 -10.22
N ALA A 60 15.43 9.05 -9.53
CA ALA A 60 16.89 8.97 -9.68
C ALA A 60 17.26 8.25 -11.00
N LYS A 61 17.68 9.02 -12.01
CA LYS A 61 18.02 8.54 -13.37
C LYS A 61 19.16 7.50 -13.43
N SER A 62 19.93 7.34 -12.36
CA SER A 62 21.07 6.42 -12.26
C SER A 62 20.72 5.03 -11.73
N VAL A 63 19.50 4.80 -11.25
CA VAL A 63 19.14 3.54 -10.60
C VAL A 63 18.75 2.49 -11.64
N ASP A 64 19.28 1.28 -11.47
CA ASP A 64 18.96 0.12 -12.32
C ASP A 64 17.45 -0.19 -12.34
N ARG A 65 16.94 -0.59 -13.50
CA ARG A 65 15.52 -0.90 -13.71
C ARG A 65 15.07 -2.06 -12.82
N ALA A 66 15.90 -3.08 -12.62
CA ALA A 66 15.53 -4.21 -11.79
C ALA A 66 15.39 -3.79 -10.32
N ALA A 67 16.32 -2.97 -9.81
CA ALA A 67 16.24 -2.41 -8.46
C ALA A 67 14.95 -1.61 -8.24
N ARG A 68 14.55 -0.76 -9.21
CA ARG A 68 13.28 -0.03 -9.13
C ARG A 68 12.06 -0.95 -9.11
N ARG A 69 12.02 -1.94 -10.00
CA ARG A 69 10.91 -2.90 -10.06
C ARG A 69 10.80 -3.69 -8.75
N ALA A 70 11.92 -4.13 -8.19
CA ALA A 70 11.96 -4.82 -6.90
C ALA A 70 11.43 -3.94 -5.76
N ALA A 71 11.81 -2.65 -5.72
CA ALA A 71 11.29 -1.73 -4.71
C ALA A 71 9.77 -1.54 -4.80
N PHE A 72 9.23 -1.41 -6.02
CA PHE A 72 7.78 -1.34 -6.21
C PHE A 72 7.07 -2.65 -5.89
N ALA A 73 7.65 -3.81 -6.25
CA ALA A 73 7.09 -5.12 -5.92
C ALA A 73 7.06 -5.35 -4.40
N SER A 74 8.09 -4.92 -3.67
CA SER A 74 8.11 -4.96 -2.20
C SER A 74 6.96 -4.12 -1.62
N ALA A 75 6.84 -2.85 -2.04
CA ALA A 75 5.75 -1.99 -1.57
C ALA A 75 4.36 -2.55 -1.93
N ALA A 76 4.22 -3.19 -3.09
CA ALA A 76 2.99 -3.84 -3.50
C ALA A 76 2.61 -5.01 -2.57
N SER A 77 3.59 -5.85 -2.21
CA SER A 77 3.41 -6.95 -1.27
C SER A 77 3.04 -6.45 0.13
N ASP A 78 3.65 -5.35 0.59
CA ASP A 78 3.29 -4.72 1.87
C ASP A 78 1.81 -4.28 1.87
N PHE A 79 1.37 -3.59 0.80
CA PHE A 79 -0.03 -3.19 0.65
C PHE A 79 -0.98 -4.38 0.56
N ARG A 80 -0.59 -5.45 -0.15
CA ARG A 80 -1.40 -6.68 -0.25
C ARG A 80 -1.55 -7.34 1.11
N GLY A 81 -0.47 -7.40 1.90
CA GLY A 81 -0.52 -7.87 3.29
C GLY A 81 -1.50 -7.04 4.14
N CYS A 82 -1.41 -5.72 4.06
CA CYS A 82 -2.35 -4.81 4.73
C CYS A 82 -3.80 -5.03 4.28
N ALA A 83 -4.03 -5.30 2.99
CA ALA A 83 -5.36 -5.56 2.45
C ALA A 83 -5.99 -6.82 3.04
N ILE A 84 -5.21 -7.89 3.19
CA ILE A 84 -5.65 -9.16 3.79
C ILE A 84 -6.08 -8.96 5.25
N LEU A 85 -5.37 -8.10 5.99
CA LEU A 85 -5.66 -7.80 7.40
C LEU A 85 -6.76 -6.75 7.61
N SER A 86 -7.10 -6.00 6.56
CA SER A 86 -8.09 -4.93 6.60
C SER A 86 -9.50 -5.41 6.22
N LYS A 87 -10.51 -4.57 6.45
CA LYS A 87 -11.90 -4.83 6.01
C LYS A 87 -12.51 -3.61 5.30
N GLY A 88 -13.55 -3.86 4.50
CA GLY A 88 -14.34 -2.82 3.85
C GLY A 88 -13.49 -1.87 2.99
N LYS A 89 -13.74 -0.56 3.10
CA LYS A 89 -13.07 0.45 2.27
C LYS A 89 -11.54 0.44 2.40
N GLN A 90 -11.01 0.11 3.58
CA GLN A 90 -9.56 0.07 3.79
C GLN A 90 -8.92 -1.09 3.05
N GLN A 91 -9.58 -2.26 3.04
CA GLN A 91 -9.14 -3.43 2.28
C GLN A 91 -9.09 -3.13 0.78
N THR A 92 -10.17 -2.61 0.22
CA THR A 92 -10.21 -2.21 -1.20
C THR A 92 -9.12 -1.19 -1.53
N SER A 93 -8.95 -0.15 -0.69
CA SER A 93 -7.90 0.86 -0.87
C SER A 93 -6.50 0.24 -0.89
N CYS A 94 -6.22 -0.71 0.02
CA CYS A 94 -4.92 -1.38 0.06
C CYS A 94 -4.70 -2.25 -1.19
N TYR A 95 -5.70 -3.00 -1.66
CA TYR A 95 -5.60 -3.75 -2.92
C TYR A 95 -5.36 -2.85 -4.13
N LEU A 96 -6.04 -1.70 -4.21
CA LEU A 96 -5.79 -0.71 -5.27
C LEU A 96 -4.33 -0.21 -5.24
N ARG A 97 -3.80 0.12 -4.06
CA ARG A 97 -2.40 0.57 -3.92
C ARG A 97 -1.40 -0.54 -4.23
N ALA A 98 -1.70 -1.79 -3.87
CA ALA A 98 -0.90 -2.94 -4.26
C ALA A 98 -0.86 -3.08 -5.79
N ALA A 99 -2.03 -3.05 -6.45
CA ALA A 99 -2.15 -3.15 -7.90
C ALA A 99 -1.35 -2.04 -8.61
N GLU A 100 -1.48 -0.79 -8.18
CA GLU A 100 -0.71 0.34 -8.72
C GLU A 100 0.80 0.13 -8.58
N CYS A 101 1.27 -0.44 -7.48
CA CYS A 101 2.69 -0.71 -7.28
C CYS A 101 3.17 -1.88 -8.16
N TYR A 102 2.38 -2.94 -8.30
CA TYR A 102 2.69 -4.03 -9.24
C TYR A 102 2.75 -3.55 -10.69
N LEU A 103 1.89 -2.59 -11.10
CA LEU A 103 2.02 -1.95 -12.42
C LEU A 103 3.38 -1.27 -12.61
N GLN A 104 3.86 -0.54 -11.60
CA GLN A 104 5.18 0.11 -11.66
C GLN A 104 6.33 -0.91 -11.62
N ALA A 105 6.12 -2.05 -10.97
CA ALA A 105 7.04 -3.19 -10.99
C ALA A 105 7.01 -3.98 -12.32
N GLU A 106 6.03 -3.70 -13.19
CA GLU A 106 5.74 -4.44 -14.41
C GLU A 106 5.37 -5.91 -14.16
N ASP A 107 4.84 -6.20 -12.96
CA ASP A 107 4.22 -7.49 -12.62
C ASP A 107 2.73 -7.44 -12.96
N TRP A 108 2.45 -7.63 -14.25
CA TRP A 108 1.10 -7.48 -14.79
C TRP A 108 0.11 -8.47 -14.20
N LYS A 109 0.55 -9.70 -13.88
CA LYS A 109 -0.32 -10.73 -13.30
C LYS A 109 -0.70 -10.36 -11.86
N ALA A 110 0.28 -10.06 -11.01
CA ALA A 110 0.00 -9.67 -9.62
C ALA A 110 -0.82 -8.37 -9.55
N SER A 111 -0.59 -7.43 -10.48
CA SER A 111 -1.42 -6.24 -10.63
C SER A 111 -2.87 -6.59 -10.95
N ALA A 112 -3.11 -7.54 -11.86
CA ALA A 112 -4.45 -7.96 -12.24
C ALA A 112 -5.20 -8.62 -11.08
N GLU A 113 -4.54 -9.52 -10.35
CA GLU A 113 -5.10 -10.18 -9.16
C GLU A 113 -5.46 -9.17 -8.06
N ALA A 114 -4.62 -8.16 -7.84
CA ALA A 114 -4.89 -7.10 -6.89
C ALA A 114 -6.05 -6.19 -7.33
N PHE A 115 -6.16 -5.83 -8.62
CA PHE A 115 -7.33 -5.10 -9.14
C PHE A 115 -8.61 -5.92 -9.01
N TYR A 116 -8.55 -7.22 -9.30
CA TYR A 116 -9.69 -8.12 -9.13
C TYR A 116 -10.15 -8.15 -7.66
N SER A 117 -9.20 -8.25 -6.72
CA SER A 117 -9.48 -8.20 -5.28
C SER A 117 -10.05 -6.85 -4.81
N ALA A 118 -9.80 -5.78 -5.56
CA ALA A 118 -10.37 -4.46 -5.35
C ALA A 118 -11.73 -4.25 -6.06
N ASN A 119 -12.24 -5.24 -6.79
CA ASN A 119 -13.42 -5.16 -7.68
C ASN A 119 -13.25 -4.21 -8.87
N GLU A 120 -12.01 -3.92 -9.30
CA GLU A 120 -11.72 -3.16 -10.52
C GLU A 120 -11.57 -4.11 -11.72
N PHE A 121 -12.68 -4.72 -12.14
CA PHE A 121 -12.67 -5.81 -13.12
C PHE A 121 -12.12 -5.41 -14.49
N ASP A 122 -12.43 -4.19 -14.97
CA ASP A 122 -11.89 -3.67 -16.22
C ASP A 122 -10.35 -3.59 -16.20
N LEU A 123 -9.79 -3.10 -15.10
CA LEU A 123 -8.34 -2.99 -14.92
C LEU A 123 -7.71 -4.37 -14.74
N ALA A 124 -8.37 -5.28 -14.03
CA ALA A 124 -7.91 -6.65 -13.88
C ALA A 124 -7.83 -7.38 -15.23
N ALA A 125 -8.91 -7.37 -16.03
CA ALA A 125 -8.94 -8.03 -17.35
C ALA A 125 -7.85 -7.48 -18.29
N ARG A 126 -7.66 -6.16 -18.32
CA ARG A 126 -6.61 -5.52 -19.14
C ARG A 126 -5.21 -5.99 -18.73
N ASN A 127 -4.95 -6.13 -17.44
CA ASN A 127 -3.65 -6.54 -16.94
C ASN A 127 -3.41 -8.05 -17.09
N PHE A 128 -4.42 -8.90 -16.88
CA PHE A 128 -4.32 -10.32 -17.21
C PHE A 128 -4.00 -10.53 -18.69
N ARG A 129 -4.71 -9.83 -19.59
CA ARG A 129 -4.40 -9.86 -21.02
C ARG A 129 -2.96 -9.43 -21.31
N ARG A 130 -2.47 -8.36 -20.66
CA ARG A 130 -1.09 -7.88 -20.83
C ARG A 130 -0.05 -8.88 -20.30
N ALA A 131 -0.41 -9.65 -19.29
CA ALA A 131 0.41 -10.73 -18.74
C ALA A 131 0.39 -12.01 -19.60
N GLY A 132 -0.45 -12.10 -20.65
CA GLY A 132 -0.65 -13.32 -21.44
C GLY A 132 -1.65 -14.30 -20.84
N HIS A 133 -2.36 -13.90 -19.79
CA HIS A 133 -3.37 -14.68 -19.06
C HIS A 133 -4.76 -14.45 -19.69
N PHE A 134 -4.98 -14.97 -20.89
CA PHE A 134 -6.21 -14.71 -21.65
C PHE A 134 -7.45 -15.34 -21.05
N ASP A 135 -7.33 -16.55 -20.50
CA ASP A 135 -8.45 -17.25 -19.87
C ASP A 135 -8.93 -16.47 -18.64
N GLU A 136 -8.02 -16.05 -17.76
CA GLU A 136 -8.36 -15.20 -16.61
C GLU A 136 -8.95 -13.87 -17.07
N ALA A 137 -8.42 -13.26 -18.13
CA ALA A 137 -8.97 -12.01 -18.67
C ALA A 137 -10.44 -12.18 -19.15
N VAL A 138 -10.76 -13.28 -19.83
CA VAL A 138 -12.12 -13.60 -20.27
C VAL A 138 -13.04 -13.85 -19.08
N GLU A 139 -12.58 -14.62 -18.08
CA GLU A 139 -13.36 -14.90 -16.87
C GLU A 139 -13.68 -13.64 -16.08
N VAL A 140 -12.76 -12.67 -16.00
CA VAL A 140 -13.01 -11.39 -15.34
C VAL A 140 -14.08 -10.57 -16.07
N VAL A 141 -14.07 -10.54 -17.41
CA VAL A 141 -15.05 -9.76 -18.20
C VAL A 141 -16.48 -10.27 -18.05
N LYS A 142 -16.67 -11.53 -17.64
CA LYS A 142 -18.00 -12.12 -17.41
C LYS A 142 -18.63 -11.72 -16.07
N LYS A 143 -17.93 -10.96 -15.21
CA LYS A 143 -18.38 -10.58 -13.87
C LYS A 143 -19.31 -9.37 -13.87
#